data_AF-A0A5N6H0G7-F1
#
_entry.id   AF-A0A5N6H0G7-F1
#
_cell.length_a   1.000
_cell.length_b   1.000
_cell.length_c   1.000
_cell.angle_alpha   90.00
_cell.angle_beta   90.00
_cell.angle_gamma   90.00
#
_symmetry.space_group_name_H-M   'P 1'
#
loop_
_entity.id
_entity.type
_entity.pdbx_description
1 polymer ?
#
loop_
_entity_poly.entity_id
_entity_poly.type
_entity_poly.pdbx_seq_one_letter_code
_entity_poly.pdbx_strand_id
1 'polypeptide(L)'
;MVPMRGSISASGDLSPIAYISGVLQGKPTIRVFRPGIGRDVYADEALAEAGVAPISLTAKEGLAIVNGTAMSAACATLVLHDTHQLAMLSQILTAMTVEALLGSPESFDPFFAEVRPHPGQIESSRNIRVFLRGSRLALQKDGKDGSLRQDRYSIRTAAQWIGPVLEDLLLAHQQISIECNSATDNPLVNGDGQFLHGGNFQAKAVTSSMEKSRQAIQAIGRMLFTQCQEMINPATSWGLPPNLVADEPSQSGIFKAIDIYISALTSELGFLAGPVNHVYNAELGNQSLNSLALISGRYTATAVRVLTELVAAHLLSACQALDLRAMQLQFLDGVKTEFFARVVSMVEKQSPNTTDASKNLPATLWAHLQKGLEQTVSMDSIDRFPHIVKTMRVPILDCLPFQNVVLQEMQSFIDQLGPWLHEAWCTNREAYLVHGDASPVLGDGSKKMYHFVRKTLGVPMLCTKRILTPTAEAMAAGQVEEAPTVGGYTSLIYRAIQRGEFLPVIQELLEECLAKEELER
;
A
#
# COMPACT_ATOMS: atom_id res chain seq x y z
N MET A 1 -12.11 -9.38 -31.37
CA MET A 1 -12.84 -9.72 -30.14
C MET A 1 -12.71 -11.21 -29.93
N VAL A 2 -12.39 -11.64 -28.71
CA VAL A 2 -12.12 -13.04 -28.40
C VAL A 2 -12.93 -13.44 -27.15
N PRO A 3 -13.60 -14.62 -27.13
CA PRO A 3 -14.29 -15.08 -25.94
C PRO A 3 -13.35 -15.25 -24.75
N MET A 4 -13.79 -14.81 -23.57
CA MET A 4 -13.01 -14.89 -22.33
C MET A 4 -12.88 -16.33 -21.79
N ARG A 5 -13.79 -17.23 -22.18
CA ARG A 5 -13.87 -18.62 -21.72
C ARG A 5 -13.93 -19.56 -22.93
N GLY A 6 -13.53 -20.82 -22.73
CA GLY A 6 -13.53 -21.85 -23.76
C GLY A 6 -12.17 -22.48 -24.07
N SER A 7 -11.13 -22.12 -23.31
CA SER A 7 -9.83 -22.80 -23.33
C SER A 7 -9.61 -23.58 -22.04
N ILE A 8 -9.10 -24.80 -22.17
CA ILE A 8 -8.49 -25.60 -21.09
C ILE A 8 -6.95 -25.61 -21.19
N SER A 9 -6.38 -24.86 -22.15
CA SER A 9 -4.94 -24.70 -22.37
C SER A 9 -4.20 -26.05 -22.48
N ALA A 10 -4.82 -27.01 -23.18
CA ALA A 10 -4.41 -28.41 -23.23
C ALA A 10 -3.65 -28.75 -24.50
N SER A 11 -4.29 -28.52 -25.66
CA SER A 11 -3.66 -28.48 -27.00
C SER A 11 -3.35 -27.02 -27.37
N GLY A 12 -2.92 -26.26 -26.38
CA GLY A 12 -2.86 -24.80 -26.42
C GLY A 12 -4.21 -24.13 -26.20
N ASP A 13 -4.25 -22.83 -26.50
CA ASP A 13 -5.42 -21.97 -26.39
C ASP A 13 -6.21 -21.94 -27.71
N LEU A 14 -6.55 -23.13 -28.21
CA LEU A 14 -7.18 -23.34 -29.52
C LEU A 14 -8.35 -22.41 -29.81
N SER A 15 -9.37 -22.43 -28.94
CA SER A 15 -10.61 -21.66 -29.13
C SER A 15 -10.34 -20.16 -29.25
N PRO A 16 -9.69 -19.49 -28.27
CA PRO A 16 -9.44 -18.05 -28.39
C PRO A 16 -8.48 -17.70 -29.53
N ILE A 17 -7.45 -18.50 -29.83
CA ILE A 17 -6.53 -18.20 -30.93
C ILE A 17 -7.18 -18.42 -32.31
N ALA A 18 -8.16 -19.31 -32.43
CA ALA A 18 -8.93 -19.47 -33.67
C ALA A 18 -9.67 -18.19 -34.08
N TYR A 19 -10.09 -17.34 -33.13
CA TYR A 19 -10.64 -16.02 -33.45
C TYR A 19 -9.59 -15.08 -34.05
N ILE A 20 -8.34 -15.13 -33.56
CA ILE A 20 -7.22 -14.36 -34.13
C ILE A 20 -6.93 -14.86 -35.55
N SER A 21 -6.84 -16.18 -35.75
CA SER A 21 -6.69 -16.79 -37.07
C SER A 21 -7.81 -16.37 -38.05
N GLY A 22 -9.04 -16.26 -37.56
CA GLY A 22 -10.16 -15.79 -38.36
C GLY A 22 -10.10 -14.29 -38.70
N VAL A 23 -9.50 -13.45 -37.84
CA VAL A 23 -9.19 -12.05 -38.18
C VAL A 23 -8.17 -11.99 -39.31
N LEU A 24 -7.09 -12.78 -39.23
CA LEU A 24 -6.05 -12.81 -40.28
C LEU A 24 -6.60 -13.22 -41.65
N GLN A 25 -7.60 -14.11 -41.66
CA GLN A 25 -8.32 -14.54 -42.88
C GLN A 25 -9.40 -13.54 -43.34
N GLY A 26 -9.62 -12.43 -42.63
CA GLY A 26 -10.67 -11.46 -42.96
C GLY A 26 -12.08 -12.04 -42.87
N LYS A 27 -12.38 -12.86 -41.86
CA LYS A 27 -13.73 -13.45 -41.73
C LYS A 27 -14.78 -12.37 -41.41
N PRO A 28 -15.84 -12.22 -42.23
CA PRO A 28 -16.84 -11.14 -42.10
C PRO A 28 -17.79 -11.33 -40.91
N THR A 29 -17.60 -12.38 -40.10
CA THR A 29 -18.38 -12.67 -38.90
C THR A 29 -17.62 -12.38 -37.62
N ILE A 30 -16.32 -12.07 -37.71
CA ILE A 30 -15.48 -11.77 -36.55
C ILE A 30 -15.36 -10.26 -36.40
N ARG A 31 -15.62 -9.78 -35.19
CA ARG A 31 -15.51 -8.37 -34.83
C ARG A 31 -14.13 -8.05 -34.27
N VAL A 32 -13.61 -6.87 -34.60
CA VAL A 32 -12.36 -6.31 -34.11
C VAL A 32 -12.67 -4.98 -33.42
N PHE A 33 -12.08 -4.77 -32.24
CA PHE A 33 -12.20 -3.50 -31.53
C PHE A 33 -11.08 -2.56 -31.99
N ARG A 34 -11.42 -1.36 -32.43
CA ARG A 34 -10.46 -0.34 -32.85
C ARG A 34 -10.53 0.86 -31.89
N PRO A 35 -9.44 1.14 -31.15
CA PRO A 35 -9.36 2.34 -30.33
C PRO A 35 -9.59 3.60 -31.18
N GLY A 36 -10.42 4.53 -30.70
CA GLY A 36 -10.67 5.83 -31.35
C GLY A 36 -11.84 5.89 -32.34
N ILE A 37 -12.40 4.76 -32.80
CA ILE A 37 -13.53 4.74 -33.76
C ILE A 37 -14.90 4.58 -33.06
N GLY A 38 -14.92 4.35 -31.74
CA GLY A 38 -16.15 4.31 -30.94
C GLY A 38 -17.10 3.13 -31.21
N ARG A 39 -16.80 2.30 -32.21
CA ARG A 39 -17.51 1.05 -32.54
C ARG A 39 -16.55 -0.07 -32.92
N ASP A 40 -16.99 -1.30 -32.75
CA ASP A 40 -16.37 -2.47 -33.36
C ASP A 40 -16.72 -2.59 -34.86
N VAL A 41 -15.80 -3.17 -35.62
CA VAL A 41 -15.91 -3.39 -37.07
C VAL A 41 -15.67 -4.86 -37.40
N TYR A 42 -16.09 -5.32 -38.57
CA TYR A 42 -15.79 -6.69 -39.02
C TYR A 42 -14.34 -6.82 -39.48
N ALA A 43 -13.79 -8.04 -39.43
CA ALA A 43 -12.38 -8.27 -39.70
C ALA A 43 -11.96 -7.94 -41.15
N ASP A 44 -12.82 -8.23 -42.13
CA ASP A 44 -12.65 -7.86 -43.54
C ASP A 44 -12.62 -6.33 -43.72
N GLU A 45 -13.56 -5.61 -43.12
CA GLU A 45 -13.58 -4.15 -43.10
C GLU A 45 -12.31 -3.59 -42.46
N ALA A 46 -11.92 -4.12 -41.30
CA ALA A 46 -10.74 -3.68 -40.57
C ALA A 46 -9.44 -3.89 -41.36
N LEU A 47 -9.30 -5.04 -42.03
CA LEU A 47 -8.15 -5.33 -42.90
C LEU A 47 -8.12 -4.42 -44.13
N ALA A 48 -9.26 -4.24 -44.80
CA ALA A 48 -9.38 -3.38 -45.97
C ALA A 48 -9.03 -1.92 -45.63
N GLU A 49 -9.54 -1.40 -44.51
CA GLU A 49 -9.22 -0.05 -44.02
C GLU A 49 -7.75 0.10 -43.62
N ALA A 50 -7.12 -0.96 -43.10
CA ALA A 50 -5.70 -0.97 -42.74
C ALA A 50 -4.77 -1.18 -43.95
N GLY A 51 -5.32 -1.44 -45.15
CA GLY A 51 -4.53 -1.79 -46.33
C GLY A 51 -3.81 -3.13 -46.22
N VAL A 52 -4.31 -4.05 -45.39
CA VAL A 52 -3.72 -5.37 -45.15
C VAL A 52 -4.53 -6.42 -45.91
N ALA A 53 -3.87 -7.20 -46.76
CA ALA A 53 -4.53 -8.29 -47.48
C ALA A 53 -4.84 -9.47 -46.55
N PRO A 54 -6.05 -10.06 -46.58
CA PRO A 54 -6.35 -11.30 -45.85
C PRO A 54 -5.48 -12.47 -46.31
N ILE A 55 -5.13 -13.37 -45.38
CA ILE A 55 -4.34 -14.57 -45.69
C ILE A 55 -5.22 -15.76 -46.01
N SER A 56 -4.73 -16.65 -46.89
CA SER A 56 -5.30 -17.99 -47.11
C SER A 56 -4.37 -19.04 -46.52
N LEU A 57 -4.86 -19.81 -45.55
CA LEU A 57 -4.06 -20.80 -44.85
C LEU A 57 -3.91 -22.07 -45.70
N THR A 58 -2.70 -22.59 -45.74
CA THR A 58 -2.31 -23.85 -46.38
C THR A 58 -2.05 -24.93 -45.33
N ALA A 59 -1.46 -26.05 -45.75
CA ALA A 59 -1.17 -27.17 -44.86
C ALA A 59 -0.31 -26.70 -43.66
N LYS A 60 -0.59 -27.23 -42.48
CA LYS A 60 0.05 -26.92 -41.18
C LYS A 60 -0.17 -25.50 -40.64
N GLU A 61 -0.31 -24.46 -41.47
CA GLU A 61 -0.40 -23.06 -41.03
C GLU A 61 -1.56 -22.81 -40.06
N GLY A 62 -2.71 -23.44 -40.28
CA GLY A 62 -3.84 -23.37 -39.34
C GLY A 62 -3.46 -23.86 -37.94
N LEU A 63 -2.83 -25.04 -37.85
CA LEU A 63 -2.35 -25.60 -36.59
C LEU A 63 -1.22 -24.76 -35.98
N ALA A 64 -0.29 -24.26 -36.79
CA ALA A 64 0.80 -23.39 -36.34
C ALA A 64 0.28 -22.12 -35.65
N ILE A 65 -0.87 -21.60 -36.09
CA ILE A 65 -1.50 -20.44 -35.46
C ILE A 65 -2.26 -20.87 -34.20
N VAL A 66 -3.17 -21.84 -34.29
CA VAL A 66 -4.13 -22.11 -33.19
C VAL A 66 -3.56 -22.97 -32.07
N ASN A 67 -2.59 -23.83 -32.37
CA ASN A 67 -1.96 -24.71 -31.41
C ASN A 67 -0.80 -23.97 -30.74
N GLY A 68 -0.88 -23.80 -29.41
CA GLY A 68 0.14 -23.10 -28.64
C GLY A 68 -0.43 -22.33 -27.46
N THR A 69 0.44 -21.80 -26.62
CA THR A 69 0.08 -21.28 -25.29
C THR A 69 0.01 -19.76 -25.23
N ALA A 70 0.05 -19.09 -26.40
CA ALA A 70 0.26 -17.66 -26.53
C ALA A 70 -0.76 -16.80 -25.74
N MET A 71 -2.04 -17.18 -25.71
CA MET A 71 -3.04 -16.41 -24.96
C MET A 71 -2.83 -16.52 -23.44
N SER A 72 -2.52 -17.72 -22.94
CA SER A 72 -2.20 -17.96 -21.54
C SER A 72 -0.89 -17.26 -21.14
N ALA A 73 0.16 -17.38 -21.96
CA ALA A 73 1.45 -16.74 -21.73
C ALA A 73 1.34 -15.21 -21.76
N ALA A 74 0.59 -14.63 -22.70
CA ALA A 74 0.34 -13.20 -22.76
C ALA A 74 -0.41 -12.70 -21.52
N CYS A 75 -1.48 -13.40 -21.10
CA CYS A 75 -2.20 -13.06 -19.88
C CYS A 75 -1.28 -13.14 -18.65
N ALA A 76 -0.48 -14.21 -18.55
CA ALA A 76 0.45 -14.41 -17.44
C ALA A 76 1.55 -13.34 -17.38
N THR A 77 2.06 -12.90 -18.53
CA THR A 77 3.07 -11.84 -18.64
C THR A 77 2.56 -10.52 -18.07
N LEU A 78 1.36 -10.09 -18.49
CA LEU A 78 0.74 -8.87 -17.99
C LEU A 78 0.48 -8.94 -16.48
N VAL A 79 -0.04 -10.09 -16.02
CA VAL A 79 -0.29 -10.32 -14.59
C VAL A 79 0.99 -10.27 -13.76
N LEU A 80 2.08 -10.90 -14.23
CA LEU A 80 3.36 -10.87 -13.54
C LEU A 80 3.94 -9.46 -13.49
N HIS A 81 3.85 -8.71 -14.60
CA HIS A 81 4.28 -7.32 -14.64
C HIS A 81 3.62 -6.50 -13.52
N ASP A 82 2.29 -6.54 -13.43
CA ASP A 82 1.55 -5.83 -12.39
C ASP A 82 1.89 -6.36 -10.98
N THR A 83 2.08 -7.68 -10.84
CA THR A 83 2.41 -8.30 -9.54
C THR A 83 3.78 -7.85 -9.02
N HIS A 84 4.79 -7.74 -9.89
CA HIS A 84 6.10 -7.22 -9.51
C HIS A 84 6.01 -5.76 -9.03
N GLN A 85 5.20 -4.92 -9.68
CA GLN A 85 4.97 -3.55 -9.22
C GLN A 85 4.36 -3.52 -7.82
N LEU A 86 3.35 -4.35 -7.57
CA LEU A 86 2.69 -4.44 -6.25
C LEU A 86 3.64 -4.99 -5.17
N ALA A 87 4.53 -5.91 -5.52
CA ALA A 87 5.57 -6.40 -4.61
C ALA A 87 6.52 -5.28 -4.19
N MET A 88 6.91 -4.38 -5.10
CA MET A 88 7.73 -3.21 -4.77
C MET A 88 6.97 -2.19 -3.92
N LEU A 89 5.73 -1.85 -4.32
CA LEU A 89 4.88 -0.96 -3.54
C LEU A 89 4.65 -1.47 -2.12
N SER A 90 4.57 -2.78 -1.92
CA SER A 90 4.39 -3.36 -0.58
C SER A 90 5.58 -3.12 0.36
N GLN A 91 6.80 -3.07 -0.18
CA GLN A 91 8.01 -2.75 0.58
C GLN A 91 8.04 -1.26 0.94
N ILE A 92 7.66 -0.38 0.02
CA ILE A 92 7.52 1.06 0.28
C ILE A 92 6.44 1.31 1.36
N LEU A 93 5.27 0.67 1.23
CA LEU A 93 4.20 0.75 2.22
C LEU A 93 4.61 0.22 3.59
N THR A 94 5.45 -0.81 3.63
CA THR A 94 6.04 -1.31 4.89
C THR A 94 6.89 -0.22 5.54
N ALA A 95 7.75 0.48 4.78
CA ALA A 95 8.54 1.59 5.32
C ALA A 95 7.65 2.75 5.82
N MET A 96 6.65 3.15 5.04
CA MET A 96 5.68 4.18 5.46
C MET A 96 4.93 3.77 6.74
N THR A 97 4.59 2.49 6.87
CA THR A 97 3.91 1.94 8.06
C THR A 97 4.84 1.94 9.27
N VAL A 98 6.11 1.57 9.11
CA VAL A 98 7.12 1.66 10.18
C VAL A 98 7.18 3.08 10.72
N GLU A 99 7.22 4.09 9.85
CA GLU A 99 7.23 5.49 10.28
C GLU A 99 5.92 5.93 10.95
N ALA A 100 4.77 5.54 10.39
CA ALA A 100 3.47 5.85 10.97
C ALA A 100 3.28 5.25 12.37
N LEU A 101 3.82 4.04 12.61
CA LEU A 101 3.78 3.33 13.88
C LEU A 101 4.95 3.66 14.83
N LEU A 102 5.81 4.61 14.46
CA LEU A 102 7.04 4.94 15.19
C LEU A 102 7.89 3.69 15.49
N GLY A 103 7.96 2.78 14.52
CA GLY A 103 8.65 1.50 14.59
C GLY A 103 10.17 1.61 14.46
N SER A 104 10.86 0.54 14.82
CA SER A 104 12.31 0.45 14.80
C SER A 104 12.84 0.00 13.43
N PRO A 105 13.82 0.73 12.86
CA PRO A 105 14.51 0.30 11.65
C PRO A 105 15.44 -0.90 11.88
N GLU A 106 15.73 -1.26 13.14
CA GLU A 106 16.60 -2.39 13.51
C GLU A 106 16.16 -3.71 12.86
N SER A 107 14.86 -3.90 12.66
CA SER A 107 14.30 -5.11 12.04
C SER A 107 14.84 -5.40 10.63
N PHE A 108 15.41 -4.39 9.98
CA PHE A 108 15.95 -4.46 8.61
C PHE A 108 17.48 -4.36 8.57
N ASP A 109 18.14 -4.52 9.72
CA ASP A 109 19.60 -4.55 9.79
C ASP A 109 20.17 -5.70 8.92
N PRO A 110 21.24 -5.43 8.14
CA PRO A 110 21.83 -6.44 7.26
C PRO A 110 22.28 -7.70 7.99
N PHE A 111 22.67 -7.62 9.27
CA PHE A 111 23.11 -8.77 10.05
C PHE A 111 22.08 -9.90 10.07
N PHE A 112 20.78 -9.59 10.18
CA PHE A 112 19.73 -10.62 10.17
C PHE A 112 19.66 -11.38 8.83
N ALA A 113 19.94 -10.71 7.72
CA ALA A 113 19.98 -11.32 6.40
C ALA A 113 21.32 -12.02 6.14
N GLU A 114 22.43 -11.55 6.70
CA GLU A 114 23.74 -12.21 6.64
C GLU A 114 23.72 -13.58 7.34
N VAL A 115 23.11 -13.68 8.53
CA VAL A 115 23.04 -14.96 9.26
C VAL A 115 21.94 -15.90 8.76
N ARG A 116 20.98 -15.38 7.97
CA ARG A 116 19.91 -16.17 7.33
C ARG A 116 19.70 -15.70 5.88
N PRO A 117 20.59 -16.12 4.96
CA PRO A 117 20.77 -15.49 3.65
C PRO A 117 19.80 -15.99 2.58
N HIS A 118 18.49 -15.87 2.82
CA HIS A 118 17.49 -16.05 1.77
C HIS A 118 17.53 -14.84 0.82
N PRO A 119 17.72 -15.02 -0.50
CA PRO A 119 17.86 -13.90 -1.45
C PRO A 119 16.74 -12.86 -1.37
N GLY A 120 15.49 -13.28 -1.28
CA GLY A 120 14.37 -12.33 -1.19
C GLY A 120 14.34 -11.60 0.16
N GLN A 121 14.78 -12.23 1.24
CA GLN A 121 14.90 -11.57 2.55
C GLN A 121 15.98 -10.49 2.50
N ILE A 122 17.15 -10.79 1.90
CA ILE A 122 18.26 -9.85 1.71
C ILE A 122 17.78 -8.63 0.90
N GLU A 123 17.11 -8.88 -0.22
CA GLU A 123 16.58 -7.82 -1.08
C GLU A 123 15.60 -6.92 -0.33
N SER A 124 14.62 -7.53 0.34
CA SER A 124 13.57 -6.79 1.06
C SER A 124 14.11 -5.99 2.24
N SER A 125 14.99 -6.57 3.06
CA SER A 125 15.59 -5.84 4.18
C SER A 125 16.43 -4.66 3.70
N ARG A 126 17.23 -4.85 2.64
CA ARG A 126 18.01 -3.77 2.01
C ARG A 126 17.10 -2.64 1.53
N ASN A 127 16.07 -2.96 0.75
CA ASN A 127 15.18 -1.95 0.18
C ASN A 127 14.46 -1.16 1.28
N ILE A 128 13.84 -1.83 2.25
CA ILE A 128 13.11 -1.16 3.35
C ILE A 128 14.05 -0.31 4.19
N ARG A 129 15.26 -0.80 4.49
CA ARG A 129 16.28 -0.03 5.22
C ARG A 129 16.66 1.26 4.49
N VAL A 130 16.85 1.21 3.17
CA VAL A 130 17.14 2.40 2.37
C VAL A 130 15.95 3.36 2.35
N PHE A 131 14.72 2.86 2.25
CA PHE A 131 13.51 3.70 2.25
C PHE A 131 13.33 4.46 3.57
N LEU A 132 13.73 3.88 4.70
CA LEU A 132 13.65 4.48 6.04
C LEU A 132 14.77 5.49 6.33
N ARG A 133 15.79 5.59 5.46
CA ARG A 133 16.94 6.44 5.69
C ARG A 133 16.53 7.91 5.83
N GLY A 134 17.06 8.59 6.84
CA GLY A 134 16.76 10.00 7.12
C GLY A 134 15.42 10.24 7.82
N SER A 135 14.66 9.19 8.11
CA SER A 135 13.42 9.30 8.87
C SER A 135 13.66 9.88 10.26
N ARG A 136 12.78 10.82 10.65
CA ARG A 136 12.67 11.32 12.03
C ARG A 136 11.52 10.66 12.80
N LEU A 137 10.77 9.78 12.14
CA LEU A 137 9.63 9.05 12.71
C LEU A 137 9.97 7.59 13.04
N ALA A 138 10.89 6.95 12.34
CA ALA A 138 11.38 5.63 12.70
C ALA A 138 12.28 5.73 13.95
N LEU A 139 11.88 5.08 15.05
CA LEU A 139 12.52 5.23 16.36
C LEU A 139 13.03 3.88 16.88
N GLN A 140 14.25 3.90 17.42
CA GLN A 140 14.79 2.75 18.15
C GLN A 140 14.01 2.57 19.47
N LYS A 141 13.52 1.35 19.72
CA LYS A 141 12.77 1.01 20.93
C LYS A 141 13.68 0.25 21.89
N ASP A 142 14.15 0.94 22.93
CA ASP A 142 15.01 0.33 23.96
C ASP A 142 14.25 -0.24 25.17
N GLY A 143 12.94 0.04 25.27
CA GLY A 143 12.03 -0.46 26.30
C GLY A 143 12.26 0.13 27.69
N LYS A 144 13.09 1.18 27.83
CA LYS A 144 13.40 1.79 29.14
C LYS A 144 12.21 2.50 29.78
N ASP A 145 11.21 2.86 29.00
CA ASP A 145 9.98 3.53 29.42
C ASP A 145 8.85 2.56 29.84
N GLY A 146 9.12 1.25 29.86
CA GLY A 146 8.14 0.20 30.17
C GLY A 146 7.13 -0.06 29.05
N SER A 147 7.32 0.53 27.87
CA SER A 147 6.51 0.26 26.68
C SER A 147 6.89 -1.08 26.04
N LEU A 148 6.06 -1.56 25.09
CA LEU A 148 6.37 -2.78 24.35
C LEU A 148 7.69 -2.58 23.59
N ARG A 149 8.74 -3.29 24.05
CA ARG A 149 10.11 -3.14 23.53
C ARG A 149 10.23 -3.43 22.03
N GLN A 150 9.37 -4.30 21.49
CA GLN A 150 9.49 -4.79 20.13
C GLN A 150 8.27 -4.43 19.31
N ASP A 151 8.49 -4.14 18.04
CA ASP A 151 7.41 -4.00 17.07
C ASP A 151 6.66 -5.32 16.87
N ARG A 152 5.40 -5.19 16.44
CA ARG A 152 4.56 -6.31 16.03
C ARG A 152 5.07 -6.90 14.72
N TYR A 153 4.67 -8.14 14.43
CA TYR A 153 5.23 -8.93 13.34
C TYR A 153 4.92 -8.34 11.96
N SER A 154 3.81 -7.61 11.82
CA SER A 154 3.39 -6.97 10.57
C SER A 154 4.48 -6.09 9.95
N ILE A 155 5.30 -5.42 10.76
CA ILE A 155 6.47 -4.65 10.30
C ILE A 155 7.79 -5.35 10.62
N ARG A 156 7.93 -5.98 11.80
CA ARG A 156 9.21 -6.56 12.24
C ARG A 156 9.63 -7.78 11.43
N THR A 157 8.68 -8.59 10.97
CA THR A 157 8.97 -9.79 10.19
C THR A 157 8.68 -9.60 8.70
N ALA A 158 8.52 -8.35 8.24
CA ALA A 158 8.09 -8.06 6.87
C ALA A 158 9.09 -8.57 5.82
N ALA A 159 10.40 -8.42 6.08
CA ALA A 159 11.44 -8.93 5.17
C ALA A 159 11.41 -10.46 5.06
N GLN A 160 11.20 -11.16 6.18
CA GLN A 160 11.09 -12.62 6.23
C GLN A 160 9.78 -13.12 5.62
N TRP A 161 8.70 -12.33 5.70
CA TRP A 161 7.40 -12.66 5.12
C TRP A 161 7.41 -12.53 3.60
N ILE A 162 7.92 -11.41 3.07
CA ILE A 162 7.94 -11.17 1.62
C ILE A 162 9.12 -11.84 0.91
N GLY A 163 10.20 -12.21 1.62
CA GLY A 163 11.37 -12.80 0.99
C GLY A 163 11.06 -14.02 0.09
N PRO A 164 10.41 -15.08 0.62
CA PRO A 164 10.00 -16.22 -0.21
C PRO A 164 9.02 -15.85 -1.33
N VAL A 165 8.19 -14.82 -1.10
CA VAL A 165 7.27 -14.32 -2.12
C VAL A 165 8.03 -13.73 -3.31
N LEU A 166 9.08 -12.95 -3.07
CA LEU A 166 9.93 -12.42 -4.14
C LEU A 166 10.64 -13.54 -4.91
N GLU A 167 11.12 -14.57 -4.22
CA GLU A 167 11.75 -15.74 -4.84
C GLU A 167 10.77 -16.50 -5.75
N ASP A 168 9.52 -16.70 -5.32
CA ASP A 168 8.47 -17.31 -6.15
C ASP A 168 8.14 -16.47 -7.39
N LEU A 169 8.08 -15.14 -7.26
CA LEU A 169 7.82 -14.24 -8.38
C LEU A 169 8.97 -14.26 -9.40
N LEU A 170 10.22 -14.34 -8.95
CA LEU A 170 11.39 -14.50 -9.84
C LEU A 170 11.34 -15.83 -10.60
N LEU A 171 10.97 -16.92 -9.93
CA LEU A 171 10.78 -18.22 -10.59
C LEU A 171 9.62 -18.16 -11.62
N ALA A 172 8.50 -17.52 -11.27
CA ALA A 172 7.39 -17.34 -12.20
C ALA A 172 7.81 -16.50 -13.42
N HIS A 173 8.58 -15.44 -13.21
CA HIS A 173 9.12 -14.60 -14.27
C HIS A 173 10.00 -15.41 -15.23
N GLN A 174 10.91 -16.23 -14.69
CA GLN A 174 11.75 -17.11 -15.51
C GLN A 174 10.91 -18.11 -16.33
N GLN A 175 9.92 -18.75 -15.71
CA GLN A 175 9.05 -19.71 -16.38
C GLN A 175 8.26 -19.07 -17.53
N ILE A 176 7.66 -17.90 -17.31
CA ILE A 176 6.93 -17.18 -18.35
C ILE A 176 7.86 -16.63 -19.43
N SER A 177 9.06 -16.19 -19.08
CA SER A 177 10.06 -15.74 -20.07
C SER A 177 10.46 -16.86 -21.02
N ILE A 178 10.66 -18.08 -20.53
CA ILE A 178 10.93 -19.26 -21.37
C ILE A 178 9.72 -19.56 -22.25
N GLU A 179 8.51 -19.58 -21.68
CA GLU A 179 7.28 -19.88 -22.41
C GLU A 179 7.05 -18.91 -23.58
N CYS A 180 7.23 -17.60 -23.34
CA CYS A 180 7.10 -16.56 -24.36
C CYS A 180 8.08 -16.72 -25.54
N ASN A 181 9.19 -17.44 -25.34
CA ASN A 181 10.23 -17.66 -26.34
C ASN A 181 10.28 -19.13 -26.81
N SER A 182 9.22 -19.91 -26.56
CA SER A 182 9.16 -21.34 -26.90
C SER A 182 8.33 -21.61 -28.16
N ALA A 183 8.71 -22.64 -28.93
CA ALA A 183 7.86 -23.22 -29.97
C ALA A 183 6.82 -24.14 -29.32
N THR A 184 5.56 -23.73 -29.34
CA THR A 184 4.46 -24.39 -28.61
C THR A 184 3.42 -25.04 -29.51
N ASP A 185 3.58 -24.96 -30.83
CA ASP A 185 2.71 -25.61 -31.80
C ASP A 185 3.10 -27.08 -32.07
N ASN A 186 2.26 -27.79 -32.82
CA ASN A 186 2.50 -29.20 -33.16
C ASN A 186 1.84 -29.58 -34.49
N PRO A 187 2.45 -30.48 -35.29
CA PRO A 187 3.84 -30.99 -35.18
C PRO A 187 4.89 -29.90 -35.37
N LEU A 188 6.09 -30.10 -34.83
CA LEU A 188 7.25 -29.24 -35.10
C LEU A 188 8.00 -29.73 -36.33
N VAL A 189 8.64 -28.81 -37.06
CA VAL A 189 9.53 -29.14 -38.19
C VAL A 189 10.95 -28.80 -37.79
N ASN A 190 11.87 -29.77 -37.81
CA ASN A 190 13.27 -29.53 -37.49
C ASN A 190 14.05 -28.96 -38.69
N GLY A 191 15.34 -28.64 -38.49
CA GLY A 191 16.20 -28.10 -39.55
C GLY A 191 16.38 -29.01 -40.77
N ASP A 192 16.12 -30.32 -40.62
CA ASP A 192 16.19 -31.32 -41.69
C ASP A 192 14.85 -31.50 -42.43
N GLY A 193 13.81 -30.74 -42.07
CA GLY A 193 12.47 -30.85 -42.65
C GLY A 193 11.64 -32.00 -42.10
N GLN A 194 12.08 -32.67 -41.03
CA GLN A 194 11.35 -33.75 -40.38
C GLN A 194 10.21 -33.20 -39.51
N PHE A 195 9.02 -33.78 -39.66
CA PHE A 195 7.87 -33.51 -38.79
C PHE A 195 7.95 -34.37 -37.52
N LEU A 196 8.08 -33.71 -36.37
CA LEU A 196 8.12 -34.32 -35.04
C LEU A 196 6.84 -34.01 -34.28
N HIS A 197 6.20 -35.05 -33.73
CA HIS A 197 4.94 -34.92 -33.00
C HIS A 197 5.23 -34.98 -31.49
N GLY A 198 4.75 -33.98 -30.75
CA GLY A 198 5.00 -33.81 -29.32
C GLY A 198 3.88 -33.07 -28.61
N GLY A 199 4.18 -32.57 -27.41
CA GLY A 199 3.18 -31.98 -26.50
C GLY A 199 3.52 -30.58 -25.98
N ASN A 200 4.34 -29.80 -26.70
CA ASN A 200 4.78 -28.46 -26.27
C ASN A 200 3.62 -27.46 -26.08
N PHE A 201 2.45 -27.76 -26.60
CA PHE A 201 1.22 -27.01 -26.42
C PHE A 201 0.62 -27.11 -24.99
N GLN A 202 1.17 -27.96 -24.12
CA GLN A 202 0.68 -28.18 -22.75
C GLN A 202 1.21 -27.09 -21.80
N ALA A 203 0.37 -26.11 -21.48
CA ALA A 203 0.76 -24.89 -20.76
C ALA A 203 0.94 -25.06 -19.22
N LYS A 204 1.39 -26.22 -18.72
CA LYS A 204 1.47 -26.46 -17.26
C LYS A 204 2.50 -25.55 -16.57
N ALA A 205 3.56 -25.13 -17.27
CA ALA A 205 4.52 -24.14 -16.78
C ALA A 205 3.85 -22.79 -16.47
N VAL A 206 2.92 -22.35 -17.33
CA VAL A 206 2.12 -21.13 -17.11
C VAL A 206 1.21 -21.30 -15.89
N THR A 207 0.52 -22.44 -15.75
CA THR A 207 -0.30 -22.69 -14.55
C THR A 207 0.52 -22.65 -13.27
N SER A 208 1.69 -23.30 -13.26
CA SER A 208 2.61 -23.27 -12.12
C SER A 208 3.00 -21.83 -11.77
N SER A 209 3.33 -21.01 -12.76
CA SER A 209 3.68 -19.59 -12.58
C SER A 209 2.52 -18.78 -12.01
N MET A 210 1.31 -18.97 -12.54
CA MET A 210 0.12 -18.24 -12.12
C MET A 210 -0.37 -18.63 -10.73
N GLU A 211 -0.26 -19.89 -10.34
CA GLU A 211 -0.63 -20.36 -9.00
C GLU A 211 0.30 -19.80 -7.92
N LYS A 212 1.63 -19.86 -8.12
CA LYS A 212 2.58 -19.26 -7.18
C LYS A 212 2.42 -17.74 -7.09
N SER A 213 2.20 -17.07 -8.23
CA SER A 213 1.95 -15.62 -8.26
C SER A 213 0.68 -15.25 -7.50
N ARG A 214 -0.37 -16.09 -7.57
CA ARG A 214 -1.62 -15.84 -6.85
C ARG A 214 -1.48 -16.02 -5.34
N GLN A 215 -0.68 -17.00 -4.91
CA GLN A 215 -0.31 -17.16 -3.51
C GLN A 215 0.55 -15.99 -3.01
N ALA A 216 1.52 -15.55 -3.81
CA ALA A 216 2.31 -14.35 -3.57
C ALA A 216 1.44 -13.10 -3.36
N ILE A 217 0.47 -12.86 -4.24
CA ILE A 217 -0.49 -11.74 -4.12
C ILE A 217 -1.26 -11.82 -2.79
N GLN A 218 -1.75 -13.00 -2.41
CA GLN A 218 -2.47 -13.17 -1.14
C GLN A 218 -1.56 -12.93 0.06
N ALA A 219 -0.32 -13.40 0.02
CA ALA A 219 0.65 -13.18 1.09
C ALA A 219 0.98 -11.68 1.26
N ILE A 220 1.20 -10.96 0.15
CA ILE A 220 1.38 -9.50 0.18
C ILE A 220 0.14 -8.83 0.77
N GLY A 221 -1.05 -9.17 0.28
CA GLY A 221 -2.31 -8.62 0.78
C GLY A 221 -2.51 -8.83 2.28
N ARG A 222 -2.17 -10.02 2.80
CA ARG A 222 -2.27 -10.33 4.24
C ARG A 222 -1.33 -9.46 5.09
N MET A 223 -0.11 -9.22 4.63
CA MET A 223 0.85 -8.35 5.30
C MET A 223 0.34 -6.91 5.32
N LEU A 224 -0.02 -6.36 4.16
CA LEU A 224 -0.49 -4.98 4.02
C LEU A 224 -1.79 -4.73 4.79
N PHE A 225 -2.72 -5.69 4.79
CA PHE A 225 -3.92 -5.65 5.62
C PHE A 225 -3.59 -5.46 7.10
N THR A 226 -2.68 -6.29 7.61
CA THR A 226 -2.32 -6.27 9.04
C THR A 226 -1.62 -4.96 9.40
N GLN A 227 -0.72 -4.48 8.54
CA GLN A 227 -0.05 -3.19 8.67
C GLN A 227 -1.05 -2.01 8.70
N CYS A 228 -2.00 -1.98 7.77
CA CYS A 228 -3.01 -0.93 7.69
C CYS A 228 -3.95 -0.94 8.91
N GLN A 229 -4.39 -2.13 9.34
CA GLN A 229 -5.19 -2.31 10.57
C GLN A 229 -4.47 -1.77 11.82
N GLU A 230 -3.18 -2.05 11.95
CA GLU A 230 -2.41 -1.58 13.11
C GLU A 230 -2.31 -0.06 13.19
N MET A 231 -2.25 0.64 12.05
CA MET A 231 -2.29 2.12 12.00
C MET A 231 -3.66 2.68 12.38
N ILE A 232 -4.74 2.02 11.93
CA ILE A 232 -6.12 2.47 12.14
C ILE A 232 -6.56 2.28 13.60
N ASN A 233 -6.02 1.28 14.30
CA ASN A 233 -6.43 0.93 15.65
C ASN A 233 -5.61 1.68 16.73
N PRO A 234 -6.24 2.52 17.57
CA PRO A 234 -5.54 3.31 18.59
C PRO A 234 -4.82 2.45 19.64
N ALA A 235 -5.24 1.20 19.84
CA ALA A 235 -4.59 0.27 20.77
C ALA A 235 -3.23 -0.25 20.26
N THR A 236 -2.94 -0.09 18.97
CA THR A 236 -1.72 -0.60 18.33
C THR A 236 -0.94 0.47 17.60
N SER A 237 -1.55 1.62 17.35
CA SER A 237 -1.02 2.66 16.46
C SER A 237 -0.06 3.63 17.15
N TRP A 238 0.22 3.46 18.44
CA TRP A 238 1.12 4.33 19.23
C TRP A 238 0.71 5.80 19.19
N GLY A 239 -0.56 6.09 19.48
CA GLY A 239 -1.04 7.48 19.60
C GLY A 239 -1.53 8.11 18.29
N LEU A 240 -1.86 7.32 17.26
CA LEU A 240 -2.72 7.82 16.19
C LEU A 240 -4.20 7.76 16.61
N PRO A 241 -5.02 8.74 16.19
CA PRO A 241 -6.45 8.77 16.49
C PRO A 241 -7.20 7.59 15.87
N PRO A 242 -8.34 7.18 16.47
CA PRO A 242 -9.11 6.05 15.99
C PRO A 242 -9.51 6.26 14.52
N ASN A 243 -9.25 5.25 13.70
CA ASN A 243 -9.47 5.32 12.26
C ASN A 243 -8.78 6.51 11.58
N LEU A 244 -7.66 7.03 12.09
CA LEU A 244 -6.90 8.10 11.43
C LEU A 244 -7.71 9.39 11.18
N VAL A 245 -8.69 9.69 12.03
CA VAL A 245 -9.50 10.90 11.92
C VAL A 245 -8.69 12.13 12.32
N ALA A 246 -8.75 13.18 11.49
CA ALA A 246 -8.10 14.47 11.80
C ALA A 246 -8.95 15.36 12.71
N ASP A 247 -10.28 15.22 12.61
CA ASP A 247 -11.27 15.95 13.37
C ASP A 247 -11.48 15.35 14.77
N GLU A 248 -12.54 15.79 15.45
CA GLU A 248 -12.96 15.21 16.73
C GLU A 248 -13.41 13.75 16.56
N PRO A 249 -12.86 12.79 17.33
CA PRO A 249 -13.22 11.38 17.23
C PRO A 249 -14.70 11.07 17.41
N SER A 250 -15.43 11.85 18.21
CA SER A 250 -16.88 11.66 18.39
C SER A 250 -17.70 12.08 17.15
N GLN A 251 -17.14 12.95 16.30
CA GLN A 251 -17.86 13.61 15.21
C GLN A 251 -17.50 13.05 13.83
N SER A 252 -16.35 12.40 13.69
CA SER A 252 -15.83 11.92 12.41
C SER A 252 -15.65 10.41 12.39
N GLY A 253 -16.18 9.77 11.34
CA GLY A 253 -16.02 8.34 11.07
C GLY A 253 -15.50 8.06 9.67
N ILE A 254 -14.95 9.06 8.98
CA ILE A 254 -14.77 9.06 7.52
C ILE A 254 -13.84 7.94 7.01
N PHE A 255 -12.94 7.45 7.85
CA PHE A 255 -12.00 6.38 7.53
C PHE A 255 -12.42 5.00 8.08
N LYS A 256 -13.51 4.89 8.84
CA LYS A 256 -14.03 3.59 9.32
C LYS A 256 -14.36 2.64 8.15
N ALA A 257 -14.82 3.20 7.03
CA ALA A 257 -15.12 2.41 5.85
C ALA A 257 -13.88 1.75 5.23
N ILE A 258 -12.68 2.34 5.36
CA ILE A 258 -11.44 1.76 4.84
C ILE A 258 -11.10 0.46 5.57
N ASP A 259 -11.25 0.41 6.89
CA ASP A 259 -11.06 -0.80 7.72
C ASP A 259 -11.93 -1.98 7.22
N ILE A 260 -13.22 -1.71 7.03
CA ILE A 260 -14.17 -2.72 6.51
C ILE A 260 -13.81 -3.13 5.08
N TYR A 261 -13.43 -2.16 4.23
CA TYR A 261 -13.09 -2.40 2.84
C TYR A 261 -11.85 -3.30 2.70
N ILE A 262 -10.75 -2.98 3.39
CA ILE A 262 -9.53 -3.81 3.34
C ILE A 262 -9.77 -5.20 3.92
N SER A 263 -10.68 -5.35 4.90
CA SER A 263 -11.08 -6.64 5.46
C SER A 263 -11.80 -7.52 4.42
N ALA A 264 -12.71 -6.91 3.64
CA ALA A 264 -13.40 -7.59 2.53
C ALA A 264 -12.42 -8.01 1.42
N LEU A 265 -11.55 -7.10 0.99
CA LEU A 265 -10.54 -7.38 -0.05
C LEU A 265 -9.59 -8.51 0.38
N THR A 266 -9.13 -8.50 1.64
CA THR A 266 -8.25 -9.54 2.17
C THR A 266 -8.93 -10.92 2.20
N SER A 267 -10.23 -10.94 2.53
CA SER A 267 -11.02 -12.16 2.52
C SER A 267 -11.17 -12.72 1.10
N GLU A 268 -11.40 -11.84 0.12
CA GLU A 268 -11.47 -12.22 -1.30
C GLU A 268 -10.12 -12.73 -1.84
N LEU A 269 -9.00 -12.09 -1.47
CA LEU A 269 -7.65 -12.59 -1.79
C LEU A 269 -7.42 -13.99 -1.23
N GLY A 270 -7.89 -14.25 0.00
CA GLY A 270 -7.85 -15.57 0.63
C GLY A 270 -8.58 -16.64 -0.19
N PHE A 271 -9.77 -16.31 -0.71
CA PHE A 271 -10.52 -17.21 -1.58
C PHE A 271 -9.82 -17.44 -2.93
N LEU A 272 -9.33 -16.37 -3.55
CA LEU A 272 -8.67 -16.42 -4.85
C LEU A 272 -7.35 -17.22 -4.84
N ALA A 273 -6.67 -17.32 -3.70
CA ALA A 273 -5.41 -18.05 -3.57
C ALA A 273 -5.51 -19.57 -3.83
N GLY A 274 -6.73 -20.12 -3.92
CA GLY A 274 -6.94 -21.53 -4.25
C GLY A 274 -6.30 -21.96 -5.58
N PRO A 275 -5.74 -23.18 -5.68
CA PRO A 275 -5.17 -23.69 -6.93
C PRO A 275 -6.27 -23.97 -7.97
N VAL A 276 -5.91 -23.95 -9.26
CA VAL A 276 -6.81 -24.35 -10.35
C VAL A 276 -6.49 -25.80 -10.69
N ASN A 277 -6.91 -26.72 -9.83
CA ASN A 277 -6.64 -28.16 -9.94
C ASN A 277 -7.87 -28.99 -10.38
N HIS A 278 -8.89 -28.33 -10.94
CA HIS A 278 -10.15 -28.93 -11.38
C HIS A 278 -10.07 -29.49 -12.81
N VAL A 279 -9.06 -30.32 -13.09
CA VAL A 279 -8.84 -30.93 -14.41
C VAL A 279 -9.93 -31.98 -14.69
N TYR A 280 -10.56 -31.87 -15.86
CA TYR A 280 -11.53 -32.85 -16.35
C TYR A 280 -11.07 -33.44 -17.68
N ASN A 281 -11.47 -34.68 -17.93
CA ASN A 281 -11.22 -35.33 -19.21
C ASN A 281 -12.01 -34.64 -20.33
N ALA A 282 -11.31 -34.24 -21.39
CA ALA A 282 -11.89 -33.51 -22.52
C ALA A 282 -11.58 -34.20 -23.85
N GLU A 283 -12.33 -33.82 -24.88
CA GLU A 283 -12.13 -34.26 -26.27
C GLU A 283 -12.05 -35.79 -26.39
N LEU A 284 -13.16 -36.45 -26.04
CA LEU A 284 -13.34 -37.90 -26.14
C LEU A 284 -12.26 -38.76 -25.45
N GLY A 285 -11.52 -38.22 -24.49
CA GLY A 285 -10.46 -38.96 -23.77
C GLY A 285 -9.04 -38.54 -24.12
N ASN A 286 -8.86 -37.83 -25.24
CA ASN A 286 -7.53 -37.47 -25.74
C ASN A 286 -6.86 -36.39 -24.89
N GLN A 287 -7.64 -35.45 -24.33
CA GLN A 287 -7.15 -34.37 -23.48
C GLN A 287 -7.45 -34.64 -21.99
N SER A 288 -7.10 -35.86 -21.55
CA SER A 288 -7.30 -36.34 -20.18
C SER A 288 -6.48 -35.57 -19.13
N LEU A 289 -5.37 -34.95 -19.55
CA LEU A 289 -4.61 -33.98 -18.77
C LEU A 289 -4.59 -32.64 -19.49
N ASN A 290 -4.86 -31.57 -18.76
CA ASN A 290 -4.85 -30.21 -19.28
C ASN A 290 -4.40 -29.23 -18.20
N SER A 291 -3.79 -28.12 -18.63
CA SER A 291 -3.11 -27.20 -17.71
C SER A 291 -4.05 -26.23 -17.01
N LEU A 292 -5.17 -25.87 -17.65
CA LEU A 292 -6.07 -24.79 -17.21
C LEU A 292 -5.37 -23.43 -17.08
N ALA A 293 -4.28 -23.21 -17.83
CA ALA A 293 -3.42 -22.03 -17.70
C ALA A 293 -4.15 -20.70 -17.86
N LEU A 294 -5.01 -20.55 -18.88
CA LEU A 294 -5.78 -19.32 -19.07
C LEU A 294 -6.78 -19.07 -17.92
N ILE A 295 -7.32 -20.14 -17.32
CA ILE A 295 -8.20 -20.01 -16.15
C ILE A 295 -7.39 -19.52 -14.94
N SER A 296 -6.22 -20.11 -14.70
CA SER A 296 -5.32 -19.68 -13.63
C SER A 296 -4.89 -18.23 -13.82
N GLY A 297 -4.46 -17.84 -15.02
CA GLY A 297 -4.08 -16.46 -15.36
C GLY A 297 -5.22 -15.46 -15.14
N ARG A 298 -6.46 -15.79 -15.51
CA ARG A 298 -7.63 -14.93 -15.28
C ARG A 298 -7.93 -14.71 -13.80
N TYR A 299 -7.84 -15.75 -12.96
CA TYR A 299 -8.05 -15.60 -11.53
C TYR A 299 -6.89 -14.88 -10.83
N THR A 300 -5.65 -15.07 -11.31
CA THR A 300 -4.51 -14.27 -10.84
C THR A 300 -4.67 -12.80 -11.24
N ALA A 301 -5.15 -12.50 -12.45
CA ALA A 301 -5.48 -11.12 -12.87
C ALA A 301 -6.60 -10.48 -12.03
N THR A 302 -7.56 -11.26 -11.53
CA THR A 302 -8.54 -10.77 -10.56
C THR A 302 -7.88 -10.49 -9.22
N ALA A 303 -7.01 -11.40 -8.74
CA ALA A 303 -6.28 -11.20 -7.49
C ALA A 303 -5.38 -9.95 -7.53
N VAL A 304 -4.72 -9.67 -8.66
CA VAL A 304 -3.97 -8.41 -8.89
C VAL A 304 -4.89 -7.20 -8.66
N ARG A 305 -6.06 -7.15 -9.29
CA ARG A 305 -7.01 -6.03 -9.14
C ARG A 305 -7.41 -5.81 -7.68
N VAL A 306 -7.76 -6.89 -6.96
CA VAL A 306 -8.13 -6.84 -5.54
C VAL A 306 -6.95 -6.36 -4.68
N LEU A 307 -5.73 -6.82 -4.96
CA LEU A 307 -4.55 -6.33 -4.25
C LEU A 307 -4.24 -4.86 -4.57
N THR A 308 -4.42 -4.41 -5.81
CA THR A 308 -4.26 -2.99 -6.19
C THR A 308 -5.24 -2.11 -5.41
N GLU A 309 -6.49 -2.54 -5.22
CA GLU A 309 -7.47 -1.85 -4.38
C GLU A 309 -6.99 -1.74 -2.93
N LEU A 310 -6.46 -2.83 -2.37
CA LEU A 310 -5.93 -2.86 -1.00
C LEU A 310 -4.71 -1.94 -0.85
N VAL A 311 -3.77 -1.99 -1.81
CA VAL A 311 -2.57 -1.14 -1.86
C VAL A 311 -2.98 0.34 -1.95
N ALA A 312 -3.97 0.68 -2.77
CA ALA A 312 -4.47 2.05 -2.87
C ALA A 312 -5.07 2.56 -1.56
N ALA A 313 -5.88 1.73 -0.89
CA ALA A 313 -6.45 2.06 0.42
C ALA A 313 -5.37 2.23 1.49
N HIS A 314 -4.36 1.35 1.49
CA HIS A 314 -3.23 1.43 2.43
C HIS A 314 -2.36 2.66 2.16
N LEU A 315 -2.08 3.02 0.90
CA LEU A 315 -1.35 4.26 0.57
C LEU A 315 -2.07 5.51 1.08
N LEU A 316 -3.41 5.58 0.91
CA LEU A 316 -4.20 6.68 1.45
C LEU A 316 -4.10 6.74 2.97
N SER A 317 -4.27 5.60 3.65
CA SER A 317 -4.17 5.49 5.11
C SER A 317 -2.78 5.82 5.63
N ALA A 318 -1.72 5.36 4.97
CA ALA A 318 -0.35 5.65 5.34
C ALA A 318 -0.06 7.15 5.22
N CYS A 319 -0.44 7.79 4.11
CA CYS A 319 -0.28 9.24 3.97
C CYS A 319 -1.05 10.02 5.05
N GLN A 320 -2.28 9.60 5.36
CA GLN A 320 -3.07 10.20 6.44
C GLN A 320 -2.40 10.04 7.81
N ALA A 321 -1.88 8.85 8.11
CA ALA A 321 -1.20 8.58 9.37
C ALA A 321 0.09 9.41 9.51
N LEU A 322 0.88 9.52 8.44
CA LEU A 322 2.10 10.34 8.42
C LEU A 322 1.78 11.83 8.60
N ASP A 323 0.69 12.33 7.99
CA ASP A 323 0.21 13.69 8.23
C ASP A 323 -0.17 13.94 9.68
N LEU A 324 -0.87 13.00 10.32
CA LEU A 324 -1.24 13.10 11.74
C LEU A 324 0.00 13.12 12.66
N ARG A 325 1.03 12.34 12.32
CA ARG A 325 2.33 12.39 13.04
C ARG A 325 3.00 13.74 12.90
N ALA A 326 3.14 14.23 11.68
CA ALA A 326 3.77 15.52 11.41
C ALA A 326 2.98 16.68 12.06
N MET A 327 1.65 16.64 12.02
CA MET A 327 0.78 17.62 12.69
C MET A 327 0.99 17.63 14.20
N GLN A 328 1.11 16.46 14.83
CA GLN A 328 1.37 16.36 16.27
C GLN A 328 2.78 16.86 16.63
N LEU A 329 3.80 16.55 15.83
CA LEU A 329 5.15 17.10 16.03
C LEU A 329 5.17 18.61 15.90
N GLN A 330 4.50 19.16 14.87
CA GLN A 330 4.38 20.60 14.67
C GLN A 330 3.69 21.28 15.87
N PHE A 331 2.61 20.67 16.41
CA PHE A 331 1.96 21.16 17.61
C PHE A 331 2.93 21.20 18.80
N LEU A 332 3.62 20.09 19.07
CA LEU A 332 4.57 19.99 20.17
C LEU A 332 5.69 21.02 20.04
N ASP A 333 6.30 21.16 18.87
CA ASP A 333 7.36 22.14 18.63
C ASP A 333 6.84 23.58 18.82
N GLY A 334 5.63 23.87 18.35
CA GLY A 334 5.00 25.19 18.46
C GLY A 334 4.67 25.63 19.88
N VAL A 335 4.31 24.70 20.77
CA VAL A 335 3.90 25.03 22.15
C VAL A 335 5.02 24.88 23.18
N LYS A 336 6.13 24.22 22.85
CA LYS A 336 7.17 23.83 23.82
C LYS A 336 7.73 25.00 24.63
N THR A 337 8.15 26.07 23.98
CA THR A 337 8.79 27.21 24.66
C THR A 337 7.84 27.88 25.65
N GLU A 338 6.62 28.16 25.23
CA GLU A 338 5.59 28.80 26.06
C GLU A 338 5.11 27.86 27.18
N PHE A 339 4.99 26.56 26.91
CA PHE A 339 4.69 25.55 27.93
C PHE A 339 5.74 25.58 29.05
N PHE A 340 7.03 25.54 28.69
CA PHE A 340 8.12 25.59 29.67
C PHE A 340 8.10 26.89 30.47
N ALA A 341 7.89 28.04 29.81
CA ALA A 341 7.78 29.33 30.47
C ALA A 341 6.63 29.38 31.49
N ARG A 342 5.46 28.81 31.15
CA ARG A 342 4.29 28.71 32.05
C ARG A 342 4.57 27.82 33.25
N VAL A 343 5.23 26.67 33.06
CA VAL A 343 5.61 25.78 34.16
C VAL A 343 6.60 26.47 35.09
N VAL A 344 7.63 27.13 34.54
CA VAL A 344 8.63 27.87 35.33
C VAL A 344 7.97 28.99 36.13
N SER A 345 7.09 29.79 35.51
CA SER A 345 6.35 30.85 36.20
C SER A 345 5.48 30.31 37.34
N MET A 346 4.85 29.14 37.16
CA MET A 346 4.10 28.47 38.22
C MET A 346 5.02 28.03 39.38
N VAL A 347 6.18 27.44 39.07
CA VAL A 347 7.18 27.06 40.09
C VAL A 347 7.67 28.26 40.89
N GLU A 348 7.98 29.38 40.23
CA GLU A 348 8.44 30.61 40.89
C GLU A 348 7.40 31.19 41.86
N LYS A 349 6.12 31.14 41.49
CA LYS A 349 5.01 31.55 42.38
C LYS A 349 4.84 30.65 43.59
N GLN A 350 5.12 29.35 43.44
CA GLN A 350 4.99 28.34 44.50
C GLN A 350 6.19 28.34 45.46
N SER A 351 7.41 28.53 44.94
CA SER A 351 8.63 28.49 45.76
C SER A 351 9.70 29.46 45.24
N PRO A 352 10.01 30.52 46.00
CA PRO A 352 11.10 31.45 45.64
C PRO A 352 12.49 30.80 45.64
N ASN A 353 12.68 29.71 46.38
CA ASN A 353 13.95 28.98 46.50
C ASN A 353 13.89 27.67 45.70
N THR A 354 14.44 27.68 44.50
CA THR A 354 14.42 26.56 43.55
C THR A 354 15.22 25.36 44.08
N THR A 355 14.61 24.18 44.13
CA THR A 355 15.28 22.89 44.40
C THR A 355 15.67 22.22 43.07
N ASP A 356 16.56 21.24 43.09
CA ASP A 356 16.89 20.49 41.86
C ASP A 356 15.70 19.70 41.31
N ALA A 357 14.78 19.25 42.17
CA ALA A 357 13.52 18.64 41.76
C ALA A 357 12.60 19.63 41.02
N SER A 358 12.53 20.89 41.49
CA SER A 358 11.70 21.90 40.84
C SER A 358 12.28 22.41 39.51
N LYS A 359 13.61 22.31 39.31
CA LYS A 359 14.27 22.58 38.02
C LYS A 359 13.91 21.56 36.94
N ASN A 360 13.66 20.30 37.32
CA ASN A 360 13.33 19.23 36.38
C ASN A 360 11.84 19.15 36.04
N LEU A 361 10.98 19.82 36.81
CA LEU A 361 9.53 19.77 36.63
C LEU A 361 9.04 20.12 35.21
N PRO A 362 9.57 21.16 34.50
CA PRO A 362 9.17 21.43 33.12
C PRO A 362 9.38 20.24 32.19
N ALA A 363 10.52 19.55 32.29
CA ALA A 363 10.81 18.37 31.49
C ALA A 363 9.90 17.19 31.85
N THR A 364 9.63 17.00 33.15
CA THR A 364 8.70 15.97 33.64
C THR A 364 7.28 16.19 33.11
N LEU A 365 6.76 17.41 33.22
CA LEU A 365 5.41 17.74 32.73
C LEU A 365 5.33 17.72 31.20
N TRP A 366 6.42 18.04 30.51
CA TRP A 366 6.50 17.90 29.06
C TRP A 366 6.37 16.44 28.62
N ALA A 367 7.16 15.54 29.21
CA ALA A 367 7.05 14.11 28.95
C ALA A 367 5.65 13.57 29.30
N HIS A 368 5.05 14.09 30.38
CA HIS A 368 3.68 13.75 30.78
C HIS A 368 2.64 14.21 29.74
N LEU A 369 2.80 15.41 29.16
CA LEU A 369 1.96 15.89 28.06
C LEU A 369 2.06 14.97 26.83
N GLN A 370 3.27 14.62 26.41
CA GLN A 370 3.50 13.75 25.26
C GLN A 370 2.83 12.38 25.44
N LYS A 371 3.05 11.74 26.60
CA LYS A 371 2.40 10.47 26.96
C LYS A 371 0.88 10.60 27.06
N GLY A 372 0.40 11.70 27.64
CA GLY A 372 -1.02 12.00 27.73
C GLY A 372 -1.67 12.10 26.34
N LEU A 373 -1.01 12.74 25.38
CA LEU A 373 -1.48 12.80 24.00
C LEU A 373 -1.61 11.40 23.41
N GLU A 374 -0.62 10.52 23.57
CA GLU A 374 -0.69 9.15 23.03
C GLU A 374 -1.84 8.30 23.63
N GLN A 375 -2.12 8.47 24.92
CA GLN A 375 -3.08 7.63 25.64
C GLN A 375 -4.54 8.08 25.51
N THR A 376 -4.78 9.32 25.07
CA THR A 376 -6.11 9.96 25.09
C THR A 376 -6.64 10.27 23.69
N VAL A 377 -6.09 9.64 22.66
CA VAL A 377 -6.41 9.90 21.24
C VAL A 377 -7.87 9.64 20.85
N SER A 378 -8.62 8.89 21.67
CA SER A 378 -10.05 8.63 21.46
C SER A 378 -10.97 9.69 22.10
N MET A 379 -10.41 10.68 22.80
CA MET A 379 -11.15 11.79 23.39
C MET A 379 -11.21 12.98 22.44
N ASP A 380 -12.34 13.67 22.42
CA ASP A 380 -12.45 14.97 21.77
C ASP A 380 -11.49 15.97 22.42
N SER A 381 -10.86 16.81 21.61
CA SER A 381 -9.79 17.72 22.00
C SER A 381 -10.19 18.65 23.15
N ILE A 382 -11.46 19.10 23.16
CA ILE A 382 -12.01 19.97 24.20
C ILE A 382 -12.01 19.33 25.60
N ASP A 383 -12.18 18.00 25.68
CA ASP A 383 -12.13 17.25 26.93
C ASP A 383 -10.72 16.66 27.18
N ARG A 384 -10.01 16.33 26.11
CA ARG A 384 -8.71 15.69 26.10
C ARG A 384 -7.65 16.53 26.80
N PHE A 385 -7.49 17.80 26.41
CA PHE A 385 -6.46 18.65 27.02
C PHE A 385 -6.71 18.95 28.51
N PRO A 386 -7.94 19.32 28.92
CA PRO A 386 -8.26 19.41 30.35
C PRO A 386 -8.01 18.11 31.11
N HIS A 387 -8.30 16.95 30.52
CA HIS A 387 -8.01 15.66 31.14
C HIS A 387 -6.51 15.43 31.34
N ILE A 388 -5.70 15.61 30.30
CA ILE A 388 -4.24 15.48 30.37
C ILE A 388 -3.68 16.42 31.43
N VAL A 389 -4.04 17.70 31.38
CA VAL A 389 -3.53 18.70 32.33
C VAL A 389 -3.95 18.36 33.77
N LYS A 390 -5.20 17.94 34.00
CA LYS A 390 -5.66 17.52 35.35
C LYS A 390 -4.79 16.41 35.95
N THR A 391 -4.25 15.51 35.14
CA THR A 391 -3.37 14.42 35.58
C THR A 391 -1.95 14.89 35.95
N MET A 392 -1.54 16.09 35.53
CA MET A 392 -0.25 16.70 35.89
C MET A 392 -0.17 17.10 37.37
N ARG A 393 -1.28 17.12 38.11
CA ARG A 393 -1.27 17.42 39.55
C ARG A 393 -0.34 16.50 40.35
N VAL A 394 -0.34 15.21 40.02
CA VAL A 394 0.50 14.21 40.72
C VAL A 394 1.99 14.52 40.54
N PRO A 395 2.54 14.61 39.31
CA PRO A 395 3.95 14.94 39.13
C PRO A 395 4.34 16.33 39.66
N ILE A 396 3.41 17.31 39.69
CA ILE A 396 3.64 18.61 40.35
C ILE A 396 3.87 18.40 41.85
N LEU A 397 2.98 17.66 42.52
CA LEU A 397 3.06 17.39 43.96
C LEU A 397 4.28 16.54 44.33
N ASP A 398 4.73 15.65 43.44
CA ASP A 398 5.92 14.82 43.67
C ASP A 398 7.23 15.64 43.58
N CYS A 399 7.25 16.69 42.76
CA CYS A 399 8.46 17.52 42.55
C CYS A 399 8.53 18.75 43.47
N LEU A 400 7.40 19.22 43.98
CA LEU A 400 7.33 20.38 44.86
C LEU A 400 7.16 19.93 46.32
N PRO A 401 7.94 20.46 47.29
CA PRO A 401 7.73 20.15 48.70
C PRO A 401 6.31 20.52 49.13
N PHE A 402 5.63 19.63 49.87
CA PHE A 402 4.23 19.84 50.30
C PHE A 402 4.00 21.18 51.03
N GLN A 403 5.02 21.68 51.75
CA GLN A 403 4.97 22.95 52.47
C GLN A 403 4.92 24.19 51.55
N ASN A 404 5.32 24.05 50.28
CA ASN A 404 5.41 25.13 49.31
C ASN A 404 4.24 25.14 48.32
N VAL A 405 3.33 24.16 48.37
CA VAL A 405 2.24 24.06 47.39
C VAL A 405 1.01 24.85 47.84
N VAL A 406 0.84 26.04 47.27
CA VAL A 406 -0.43 26.77 47.27
C VAL A 406 -1.39 26.12 46.27
N LEU A 407 -2.34 25.34 46.80
CA LEU A 407 -3.32 24.59 46.00
C LEU A 407 -4.10 25.48 45.03
N GLN A 408 -4.38 26.73 45.41
CA GLN A 408 -5.09 27.69 44.56
C GLN A 408 -4.29 28.10 43.32
N GLU A 409 -2.98 28.35 43.47
CA GLU A 409 -2.09 28.67 42.34
C GLU A 409 -1.91 27.46 41.41
N MET A 410 -1.79 26.26 41.97
CA MET A 410 -1.75 25.02 41.18
C MET A 410 -3.06 24.84 40.41
N GLN A 411 -4.21 25.02 41.07
CA GLN A 411 -5.51 24.89 40.43
C GLN A 411 -5.70 25.93 39.32
N SER A 412 -5.29 27.18 39.56
CA SER A 412 -5.32 28.24 38.55
C SER A 412 -4.45 27.92 37.33
N PHE A 413 -3.24 27.39 37.54
CA PHE A 413 -2.36 26.94 36.46
C PHE A 413 -3.02 25.83 35.63
N ILE A 414 -3.59 24.82 36.28
CA ILE A 414 -4.29 23.69 35.63
C ILE A 414 -5.48 24.17 34.81
N ASP A 415 -6.29 25.09 35.37
CA ASP A 415 -7.50 25.61 34.72
C ASP A 415 -7.19 26.51 33.51
N GLN A 416 -6.01 27.14 33.48
CA GLN A 416 -5.56 27.96 32.35
C GLN A 416 -4.83 27.16 31.28
N LEU A 417 -4.02 26.16 31.67
CA LEU A 417 -3.17 25.42 30.73
C LEU A 417 -3.97 24.53 29.78
N GLY A 418 -5.04 23.89 30.26
CA GLY A 418 -5.89 23.03 29.44
C GLY A 418 -6.54 23.76 28.25
N PRO A 419 -7.30 24.83 28.48
CA PRO A 419 -7.90 25.64 27.41
C PRO A 419 -6.87 26.21 26.43
N TRP A 420 -5.72 26.68 26.93
CA TRP A 420 -4.65 27.20 26.07
C TRP A 420 -4.08 26.11 25.14
N LEU A 421 -3.79 24.91 25.65
CA LEU A 421 -3.32 23.80 24.82
C LEU A 421 -4.37 23.37 23.78
N HIS A 422 -5.65 23.36 24.16
CA HIS A 422 -6.75 23.06 23.24
C HIS A 422 -6.86 24.08 22.11
N GLU A 423 -6.79 25.38 22.41
CA GLU A 423 -6.81 26.43 21.40
C GLU A 423 -5.60 26.35 20.45
N ALA A 424 -4.41 26.12 21.02
CA ALA A 424 -3.19 25.92 20.24
C ALA A 424 -3.28 24.68 19.33
N TRP A 425 -3.88 23.59 19.81
CA TRP A 425 -4.11 22.37 19.02
C TRP A 425 -5.07 22.62 17.86
N CYS A 426 -6.21 23.27 18.11
CA CYS A 426 -7.18 23.60 17.08
C CYS A 426 -6.58 24.50 16.01
N THR A 427 -5.84 25.55 16.41
CA THR A 427 -5.14 26.46 15.50
C THR A 427 -4.12 25.70 14.64
N ASN A 428 -3.30 24.85 15.26
CA ASN A 428 -2.32 24.04 14.55
C ASN A 428 -2.97 23.07 13.57
N ARG A 429 -4.04 22.38 13.99
CA ARG A 429 -4.79 21.44 13.13
C ARG A 429 -5.38 22.16 11.91
N GLU A 430 -6.03 23.29 12.11
CA GLU A 430 -6.63 24.06 11.01
C GLU A 430 -5.57 24.53 10.01
N ALA A 431 -4.42 25.02 10.50
CA ALA A 431 -3.30 25.39 9.65
C ALA A 431 -2.73 24.19 8.88
N TYR A 432 -2.53 23.05 9.56
CA TYR A 432 -2.00 21.83 8.93
C TYR A 432 -2.95 21.26 7.87
N LEU A 433 -4.26 21.30 8.10
CA LEU A 433 -5.24 20.83 7.11
C LEU A 433 -5.18 21.60 5.78
N VAL A 434 -4.67 22.82 5.77
CA VAL A 434 -4.52 23.65 4.56
C VAL A 434 -3.10 23.56 3.97
N HIS A 435 -2.07 23.62 4.83
CA HIS A 435 -0.67 23.81 4.40
C HIS A 435 0.28 22.69 4.84
N GLY A 436 -0.22 21.64 5.49
CA GLY A 436 0.58 20.57 6.05
C GLY A 436 1.42 19.82 5.01
N ASP A 437 2.59 19.37 5.45
CA ASP A 437 3.51 18.55 4.69
C ASP A 437 4.33 17.67 5.65
N ALA A 438 4.15 16.35 5.55
CA ALA A 438 4.90 15.40 6.36
C ALA A 438 6.33 15.19 5.85
N SER A 439 6.63 15.53 4.59
CA SER A 439 7.91 15.26 3.92
C SER A 439 9.18 15.57 4.75
N PRO A 440 9.25 16.65 5.56
CA PRO A 440 10.44 16.94 6.35
C PRO A 440 10.78 15.91 7.43
N VAL A 441 9.84 15.08 7.87
CA VAL A 441 10.07 14.06 8.92
C VAL A 441 10.18 12.64 8.37
N LEU A 442 9.95 12.45 7.06
CA LEU A 442 9.92 11.15 6.41
C LEU A 442 11.30 10.70 5.92
N GLY A 443 11.51 9.39 5.88
CA GLY A 443 12.62 8.76 5.19
C GLY A 443 12.51 8.90 3.67
N ASP A 444 13.61 8.68 2.97
CA ASP A 444 13.74 8.90 1.53
C ASP A 444 12.62 8.25 0.70
N GLY A 445 12.30 6.98 0.98
CA GLY A 445 11.29 6.21 0.23
C GLY A 445 9.88 6.75 0.45
N SER A 446 9.50 6.87 1.72
CA SER A 446 8.19 7.38 2.11
C SER A 446 7.97 8.81 1.67
N LYS A 447 9.02 9.66 1.70
CA LYS A 447 8.96 11.04 1.24
C LYS A 447 8.56 11.14 -0.22
N LYS A 448 9.20 10.37 -1.12
CA LYS A 448 8.87 10.40 -2.55
C LYS A 448 7.45 9.90 -2.82
N MET A 449 7.08 8.80 -2.17
CA MET A 449 5.74 8.22 -2.33
C MET A 449 4.64 9.14 -1.77
N TYR A 450 4.85 9.71 -0.59
CA TYR A 450 3.96 10.70 0.02
C TYR A 450 3.82 11.93 -0.87
N HIS A 451 4.93 12.46 -1.42
CA HIS A 451 4.89 13.58 -2.34
C HIS A 451 4.10 13.26 -3.61
N PHE A 452 4.29 12.08 -4.20
CA PHE A 452 3.52 11.65 -5.35
C PHE A 452 2.01 11.64 -5.06
N VAL A 453 1.59 11.07 -3.93
CA VAL A 453 0.17 11.03 -3.55
C VAL A 453 -0.38 12.43 -3.25
N ARG A 454 0.33 13.24 -2.43
CA ARG A 454 -0.16 14.54 -1.97
C ARG A 454 -0.07 15.65 -3.03
N LYS A 455 0.99 15.66 -3.83
CA LYS A 455 1.31 16.77 -4.74
C LYS A 455 1.05 16.39 -6.20
N THR A 456 1.50 15.22 -6.65
CA THR A 456 1.31 14.80 -8.05
C THR A 456 -0.13 14.37 -8.32
N LEU A 457 -0.72 13.52 -7.49
CA LEU A 457 -2.13 13.11 -7.61
C LEU A 457 -3.11 14.10 -6.98
N GLY A 458 -2.61 15.06 -6.19
CA GLY A 458 -3.45 16.06 -5.53
C GLY A 458 -4.38 15.50 -4.46
N VAL A 459 -4.07 14.34 -3.86
CA VAL A 459 -4.90 13.73 -2.81
C VAL A 459 -4.59 14.40 -1.47
N PRO A 460 -5.48 15.22 -0.89
CA PRO A 460 -5.17 15.98 0.33
C PRO A 460 -5.23 15.09 1.59
N MET A 461 -4.74 15.63 2.71
CA MET A 461 -5.11 15.12 4.03
C MET A 461 -6.64 15.23 4.19
N LEU A 462 -7.29 14.16 4.62
CA LEU A 462 -8.76 14.11 4.68
C LEU A 462 -9.26 14.56 6.05
N CYS A 463 -10.35 15.32 6.02
CA CYS A 463 -11.16 15.74 7.17
C CYS A 463 -12.63 15.84 6.73
N THR A 464 -13.55 15.89 7.70
CA THR A 464 -14.99 15.94 7.42
C THR A 464 -15.36 17.10 6.49
N LYS A 465 -14.80 18.30 6.73
CA LYS A 465 -15.08 19.49 5.93
C LYS A 465 -14.73 19.32 4.44
N ARG A 466 -13.69 18.54 4.11
CA ARG A 466 -13.20 18.35 2.73
C ARG A 466 -14.03 17.37 1.89
N ILE A 467 -14.85 16.55 2.53
CA ILE A 467 -15.67 15.53 1.84
C ILE A 467 -17.17 15.76 2.04
N LEU A 468 -17.54 16.87 2.69
CA LEU A 468 -18.92 17.21 2.98
C LEU A 468 -19.61 17.63 1.68
N THR A 469 -20.77 17.06 1.41
CA THR A 469 -21.61 17.51 0.29
C THR A 469 -22.11 18.93 0.58
N PRO A 470 -21.95 19.89 -0.34
CA PRO A 470 -22.53 21.22 -0.21
C PRO A 470 -24.04 21.15 0.02
N THR A 471 -24.58 22.09 0.81
CA THR A 471 -26.03 22.15 1.02
C THR A 471 -26.75 22.60 -0.27
N ALA A 472 -28.05 22.34 -0.36
CA ALA A 472 -28.86 22.77 -1.50
C ALA A 472 -28.78 24.29 -1.71
N GLU A 473 -28.70 25.07 -0.63
CA GLU A 473 -28.54 26.51 -0.67
C GLU A 473 -27.16 26.93 -1.20
N ALA A 474 -26.09 26.26 -0.78
CA ALA A 474 -24.74 26.52 -1.28
C ALA A 474 -24.63 26.19 -2.79
N MET A 475 -25.21 25.07 -3.22
CA MET A 475 -25.29 24.70 -4.63
C MET A 475 -26.11 25.73 -5.44
N ALA A 476 -27.25 26.17 -4.92
CA ALA A 476 -28.09 27.18 -5.56
C ALA A 476 -27.40 28.56 -5.66
N ALA A 477 -26.51 28.88 -4.72
CA ALA A 477 -25.66 30.08 -4.74
C ALA A 477 -24.46 29.97 -5.69
N GLY A 478 -24.33 28.88 -6.46
CA GLY A 478 -23.23 28.66 -7.39
C GLY A 478 -21.91 28.24 -6.73
N GLN A 479 -21.91 27.93 -5.43
CA GLN A 479 -20.78 27.31 -4.74
C GLN A 479 -20.76 25.81 -5.04
N VAL A 480 -20.28 25.47 -6.24
CA VAL A 480 -20.03 24.07 -6.63
C VAL A 480 -18.62 23.71 -6.19
N GLU A 481 -18.41 23.48 -4.89
CA GLU A 481 -17.23 22.70 -4.48
C GLU A 481 -17.48 21.24 -4.88
N GLU A 482 -16.50 20.62 -5.56
CA GLU A 482 -16.52 19.17 -5.73
C GLU A 482 -16.61 18.53 -4.33
N ALA A 483 -17.51 17.57 -4.16
CA ALA A 483 -17.70 16.83 -2.91
C ALA A 483 -17.08 15.42 -3.04
N PRO A 484 -15.73 15.31 -3.10
CA PRO A 484 -15.08 14.04 -3.28
C PRO A 484 -15.32 13.16 -2.06
N THR A 485 -15.43 11.85 -2.30
CA THR A 485 -15.54 10.87 -1.22
C THR A 485 -14.17 10.28 -0.91
N VAL A 486 -14.02 9.64 0.26
CA VAL A 486 -12.84 8.82 0.56
C VAL A 486 -12.59 7.80 -0.55
N GLY A 487 -13.64 7.13 -1.03
CA GLY A 487 -13.56 6.20 -2.15
C GLY A 487 -13.15 6.85 -3.47
N GLY A 488 -13.53 8.11 -3.72
CA GLY A 488 -13.10 8.89 -4.87
C GLY A 488 -11.58 9.11 -4.86
N TYR A 489 -11.01 9.49 -3.72
CA TYR A 489 -9.57 9.63 -3.56
C TYR A 489 -8.82 8.30 -3.63
N THR A 490 -9.34 7.25 -2.99
CA THR A 490 -8.78 5.89 -3.13
C THR A 490 -8.78 5.44 -4.60
N SER A 491 -9.84 5.78 -5.36
CA SER A 491 -9.95 5.45 -6.78
C SER A 491 -8.93 6.19 -7.65
N LEU A 492 -8.54 7.43 -7.29
CA LEU A 492 -7.47 8.15 -7.98
C LEU A 492 -6.14 7.43 -7.84
N ILE A 493 -5.80 7.01 -6.62
CA ILE A 493 -4.58 6.23 -6.34
C ILE A 493 -4.63 4.89 -7.10
N TYR A 494 -5.74 4.16 -7.01
CA TYR A 494 -5.93 2.89 -7.73
C TYR A 494 -5.70 3.04 -9.24
N ARG A 495 -6.30 4.06 -9.88
CA ARG A 495 -6.14 4.31 -11.32
C ARG A 495 -4.70 4.67 -11.68
N ALA A 496 -4.02 5.46 -10.85
CA ALA A 496 -2.63 5.81 -11.06
C ALA A 496 -1.72 4.57 -10.98
N ILE A 497 -1.99 3.60 -10.08
CA ILE A 497 -1.29 2.31 -10.07
C ILE A 497 -1.57 1.55 -11.37
N GLN A 498 -2.83 1.43 -11.79
CA GLN A 498 -3.19 0.71 -13.01
C GLN A 498 -2.60 1.28 -14.30
N ARG A 499 -2.35 2.59 -14.32
CA ARG A 499 -1.73 3.29 -15.46
C ARG A 499 -0.21 3.27 -15.41
N GLY A 500 0.39 2.69 -14.37
CA GLY A 500 1.84 2.66 -14.17
C GLY A 500 2.42 4.03 -13.82
N GLU A 501 1.62 4.99 -13.35
CA GLU A 501 2.10 6.36 -13.05
C GLU A 501 3.09 6.38 -11.87
N PHE A 502 3.09 5.34 -11.03
CA PHE A 502 4.05 5.16 -9.92
C PHE A 502 5.39 4.56 -10.37
N LEU A 503 5.47 3.95 -11.56
CA LEU A 503 6.68 3.25 -12.01
C LEU A 503 7.93 4.14 -12.00
N PRO A 504 7.90 5.39 -12.49
CA PRO A 504 9.09 6.24 -12.45
C PRO A 504 9.60 6.48 -11.03
N VAL A 505 8.69 6.67 -10.07
CA VAL A 505 9.05 6.87 -8.65
C VAL A 505 9.67 5.61 -8.05
N ILE A 506 9.10 4.43 -8.36
CA ILE A 506 9.64 3.14 -7.91
C ILE A 506 11.02 2.88 -8.50
N GLN A 507 11.21 3.16 -9.80
CA GLN A 507 12.49 2.99 -10.48
C GLN A 507 13.57 3.88 -9.88
N GLU A 508 13.28 5.17 -9.69
CA GLU A 508 14.20 6.11 -9.06
C GLU A 508 14.61 5.66 -7.65
N LEU A 509 13.66 5.17 -6.85
CA LEU A 509 13.94 4.64 -5.52
C LEU A 509 14.84 3.38 -5.56
N LEU A 510 14.63 2.49 -6.52
CA LEU A 510 15.42 1.28 -6.67
C LEU A 510 16.84 1.56 -7.16
N GLU A 511 16.99 2.50 -8.11
CA GLU A 511 18.31 2.96 -8.58
C GLU A 511 19.13 3.54 -7.42
N GLU A 512 18.50 4.32 -6.55
CA GLU A 512 19.15 4.84 -5.33
C GLU A 512 19.50 3.75 -4.30
N CYS A 513 18.74 2.65 -4.25
CA CYS A 513 19.10 1.48 -3.44
C CYS A 513 20.36 0.80 -3.99
N LEU A 514 20.40 0.56 -5.31
CA LEU A 514 21.50 -0.14 -5.98
C LEU A 514 22.80 0.67 -5.99
N ALA A 515 22.73 1.96 -6.33
CA ALA A 515 23.91 2.83 -6.36
C ALA A 515 24.62 2.94 -5.00
N LYS A 516 23.90 2.72 -3.89
CA LYS A 516 24.50 2.73 -2.55
C LYS A 516 25.11 1.40 -2.16
N GLU A 517 24.55 0.29 -2.63
CA GLU A 517 25.18 -1.02 -2.45
C GLU A 517 26.54 -1.07 -3.15
N GLU A 518 26.66 -0.42 -4.30
CA GLU A 518 27.95 -0.24 -5.00
C GLU A 518 28.92 0.70 -4.25
N LEU A 519 28.42 1.60 -3.38
CA LEU A 519 29.25 2.49 -2.55
C LEU A 519 29.64 1.86 -1.20
N GLU A 520 28.84 0.91 -0.68
CA GLU A 520 29.07 0.21 0.59
C GLU A 520 29.91 -1.08 0.43
N ARG A 521 30.07 -1.58 -0.81
CA ARG A 521 30.99 -2.68 -1.19
C ARG A 521 32.34 -2.14 -1.65
#